data_AF-A0A392QL69-F1
#
_entry.id   AF-A0A392QL69-F1
#
_cell.length_a   1.000
_cell.length_b   1.000
_cell.length_c   1.000
_cell.angle_alpha   90.00
_cell.angle_beta   90.00
_cell.angle_gamma   90.00
#
_symmetry.space_group_name_H-M   'P 1'
#
loop_
_entity.id
_entity.type
_entity.pdbx_description
1 polymer ?
#
loop_
_entity_poly.entity_id
_entity_poly.type
_entity_poly.pdbx_seq_one_letter_code
_entity_poly.pdbx_strand_id
1 'polypeptide(L)'
;KGPENWGKIKPEWKLCGIGKLQSPIDILNNMVQELPELGKLEKDYKPAPAVLKNRGHDVKVEWNGDAGKFDIKGISYKLVNCHWHIPAEHTLNGTK
;
A
#
# COMPACT_ATOMS: atom_id res chain seq x y z
N LYS A 1 -20.94 -10.52 1.39
CA LYS A 1 -19.73 -10.30 2.22
C LYS A 1 -19.08 -9.02 1.72
N GLY A 2 -18.95 -8.00 2.56
CA GLY A 2 -18.33 -6.71 2.20
C GLY A 2 -17.29 -6.27 3.22
N PRO A 3 -16.49 -5.22 2.92
CA PRO A 3 -15.46 -4.70 3.80
C PRO A 3 -15.92 -4.44 5.24
N GLU A 4 -17.16 -3.98 5.41
CA GLU A 4 -17.78 -3.69 6.71
C GLU A 4 -17.93 -4.93 7.62
N ASN A 5 -17.79 -6.13 7.05
CA ASN A 5 -17.92 -7.40 7.76
C ASN A 5 -16.65 -8.26 7.73
N TRP A 6 -15.54 -7.82 7.13
CA TRP A 6 -14.32 -8.65 6.98
C TRP A 6 -13.82 -9.23 8.30
N GLY A 7 -13.82 -8.44 9.38
CA GLY A 7 -13.40 -8.89 10.71
C GLY A 7 -14.26 -9.97 11.36
N LYS A 8 -15.46 -10.25 10.81
CA LYS A 8 -16.37 -11.29 11.31
C LYS A 8 -16.29 -12.59 10.50
N ILE A 9 -15.59 -12.60 9.36
CA ILE A 9 -15.58 -13.76 8.45
C ILE A 9 -14.69 -14.88 8.98
N LYS A 10 -13.51 -14.53 9.53
CA LYS A 10 -12.54 -15.46 10.09
C LYS A 10 -11.83 -14.85 11.30
N PRO A 11 -11.46 -15.64 12.33
CA PRO A 11 -10.75 -15.12 13.50
C PRO A 11 -9.46 -14.35 13.16
N GLU A 12 -8.73 -14.78 12.14
CA GLU A 12 -7.46 -14.15 11.72
C GLU A 12 -7.67 -12.77 11.08
N TRP A 13 -8.89 -12.44 10.66
CA TRP A 13 -9.22 -11.16 10.01
C TRP A 13 -9.78 -10.13 10.98
N LYS A 14 -9.87 -10.44 12.28
CA LYS A 14 -10.48 -9.60 13.31
C LYS A 14 -10.01 -8.14 13.27
N LEU A 15 -8.73 -7.91 12.98
CA LEU A 15 -8.13 -6.56 12.90
C LEU A 15 -8.79 -5.67 11.84
N CYS A 16 -9.36 -6.22 10.76
CA CYS A 16 -10.12 -5.44 9.77
C CYS A 16 -11.35 -4.75 10.38
N GLY A 17 -11.89 -5.27 11.49
CA GLY A 17 -13.06 -4.70 12.16
C GLY A 17 -12.76 -3.91 13.44
N ILE A 18 -11.65 -4.21 14.13
CA ILE A 18 -11.32 -3.60 15.43
C ILE A 18 -10.05 -2.74 15.43
N GLY A 19 -9.29 -2.74 14.33
CA GLY A 19 -8.05 -1.97 14.21
C GLY A 19 -8.32 -0.47 14.27
N LYS A 20 -7.43 0.27 14.92
CA LYS A 20 -7.52 1.74 15.04
C LYS A 20 -6.64 2.51 14.05
N LEU A 21 -5.78 1.78 13.34
CA LEU A 21 -4.85 2.29 12.33
C LEU A 21 -5.05 1.46 11.07
N GLN A 22 -6.22 1.61 10.44
CA GLN A 22 -6.55 0.95 9.17
C GLN A 22 -6.32 1.92 8.01
N SER A 23 -6.15 1.36 6.82
CA SER A 23 -6.13 2.09 5.55
C SER A 23 -7.30 1.60 4.69
N PRO A 24 -7.75 2.39 3.69
CA PRO A 24 -7.28 3.73 3.34
C PRO A 24 -7.71 4.82 4.35
N ILE A 25 -7.13 6.01 4.21
CA ILE A 25 -7.55 7.23 4.90
C ILE A 25 -7.76 8.37 3.90
N ASP A 26 -8.45 9.42 4.35
CA ASP A 26 -8.47 10.70 3.65
C ASP A 26 -7.24 11.51 4.05
N ILE A 27 -6.46 11.93 3.06
CA ILE A 27 -5.28 12.77 3.25
C ILE A 27 -5.75 14.23 3.16
N LEU A 28 -5.85 14.87 4.32
CA LEU A 28 -6.33 16.23 4.49
C LEU A 28 -5.16 17.21 4.54
N ASN A 29 -5.03 18.09 3.55
CA ASN A 29 -3.91 19.03 3.43
C ASN A 29 -3.79 20.01 4.62
N ASN A 30 -4.87 20.28 5.33
CA ASN A 30 -4.84 21.14 6.53
C ASN A 30 -4.43 20.39 7.82
N MET A 31 -4.34 19.06 7.77
CA MET A 31 -3.97 18.21 8.91
C MET A 31 -2.58 17.58 8.75
N VAL A 32 -1.95 17.68 7.58
CA VAL A 32 -0.61 17.15 7.36
C VAL A 32 0.43 18.00 8.10
N GLN A 33 1.44 17.33 8.64
CA GLN A 33 2.63 17.98 9.15
C GLN A 33 3.74 17.86 8.10
N GLU A 34 4.24 19.00 7.62
CA GLU A 34 5.39 19.02 6.74
C GLU A 34 6.67 18.76 7.52
N LEU A 35 7.46 17.79 7.07
CA LEU A 35 8.71 17.36 7.70
C LEU A 35 9.83 17.37 6.65
N PRO A 36 10.45 18.53 6.35
CA PRO A 36 11.49 18.65 5.32
C PRO A 36 12.69 17.72 5.54
N GLU A 37 12.97 17.36 6.79
CA GLU A 37 14.03 16.43 7.18
C GLU A 37 13.80 14.99 6.68
N LEU A 38 12.59 14.64 6.26
CA LEU A 38 12.33 13.37 5.58
C LEU A 38 13.02 13.29 4.21
N GLY A 39 13.36 14.44 3.61
CA GLY A 39 14.04 14.52 2.33
C GLY A 39 13.22 13.93 1.17
N LYS A 40 13.92 13.59 0.08
CA LYS A 40 13.33 12.90 -1.06
C LYS A 40 13.34 11.40 -0.80
N LEU A 41 12.26 10.71 -1.18
CA LEU A 41 12.24 9.25 -1.15
C LEU A 41 13.24 8.69 -2.15
N GLU A 42 14.34 8.11 -1.66
CA GLU A 42 15.37 7.47 -2.46
C GLU A 42 14.91 6.07 -2.90
N LYS A 43 14.88 5.87 -4.22
CA LYS A 43 14.43 4.62 -4.86
C LYS A 43 15.56 4.13 -5.75
N ASP A 44 16.02 2.92 -5.49
CA ASP A 44 16.98 2.22 -6.32
C ASP A 44 16.28 1.01 -6.96
N TYR A 45 15.43 1.30 -7.95
CA TYR A 45 14.68 0.29 -8.69
C TYR A 45 15.41 -0.06 -9.98
N LYS A 46 15.33 -1.34 -10.36
CA LYS A 46 15.95 -1.84 -11.58
C LYS A 46 15.05 -2.85 -12.29
N PRO A 47 15.20 -3.00 -13.62
CA PRO A 47 14.47 -4.01 -14.36
C PRO A 47 14.75 -5.41 -13.78
N ALA A 48 13.68 -6.20 -13.61
CA ALA A 48 13.76 -7.57 -13.15
C ALA A 48 12.63 -8.42 -13.74
N PRO A 49 12.81 -9.74 -13.90
CA PRO A 49 11.74 -10.64 -14.30
C PRO A 49 10.53 -10.57 -13.36
N ALA A 50 9.34 -10.49 -13.94
CA ALA A 50 8.09 -10.37 -13.18
C ALA A 50 6.94 -11.12 -13.85
N VAL A 51 5.90 -11.41 -13.08
CA VAL A 51 4.67 -12.06 -13.53
C VAL A 51 3.49 -11.15 -13.22
N LEU A 52 2.61 -10.97 -14.21
CA LEU A 52 1.31 -10.34 -14.02
C LEU A 52 0.31 -11.39 -13.54
N LYS A 53 -0.37 -11.15 -12.41
CA LYS A 53 -1.34 -12.06 -11.81
C LYS A 53 -2.68 -11.35 -11.60
N ASN A 54 -3.77 -12.03 -11.97
CA ASN A 54 -5.12 -11.67 -11.54
C ASN A 54 -5.48 -12.52 -10.32
N ARG A 55 -5.75 -11.90 -9.17
CA ARG A 55 -6.09 -12.61 -7.90
C ARG A 55 -7.59 -12.74 -7.66
N GLY A 56 -8.41 -12.34 -8.63
CA GLY A 56 -9.87 -12.28 -8.54
C GLY A 56 -10.40 -11.01 -7.85
N HIS A 57 -9.63 -10.38 -6.97
CA HIS A 57 -9.98 -9.12 -6.31
C HIS A 57 -9.12 -7.93 -6.75
N ASP A 58 -7.99 -8.17 -7.41
CA ASP A 58 -7.16 -7.16 -8.07
C ASP A 58 -6.25 -7.78 -9.14
N VAL A 59 -5.54 -6.91 -9.85
CA VAL A 59 -4.41 -7.27 -10.71
C VAL A 59 -3.14 -6.83 -10.00
N LYS A 60 -2.09 -7.66 -10.03
CA LYS A 60 -0.79 -7.33 -9.46
C LYS A 60 0.37 -7.74 -10.37
N VAL A 61 1.46 -7.00 -10.31
CA VAL A 61 2.78 -7.44 -10.78
C VAL A 61 3.56 -7.96 -9.59
N GLU A 62 4.14 -9.15 -9.73
CA GLU A 62 5.00 -9.78 -8.73
C GLU A 62 6.38 -10.05 -9.35
N TRP A 63 7.42 -9.49 -8.74
CA TRP A 63 8.79 -9.68 -9.23
C TRP A 63 9.38 -10.98 -8.69
N ASN A 64 9.97 -11.77 -9.59
CA ASN A 64 10.65 -13.04 -9.27
C ASN A 64 12.19 -12.87 -9.23
N GLY A 65 12.68 -11.66 -9.50
CA GLY A 65 14.07 -11.27 -9.37
C GLY A 65 14.23 -10.03 -8.49
N ASP A 66 15.46 -9.54 -8.37
CA ASP A 66 15.74 -8.33 -7.61
C ASP A 66 15.33 -7.08 -8.38
N ALA A 67 14.12 -6.58 -8.10
CA ALA A 67 13.59 -5.33 -8.66
C ALA A 67 14.17 -4.07 -8.00
N GLY A 68 15.12 -4.25 -7.07
CA GLY A 68 15.69 -3.18 -6.29
C GLY A 68 14.91 -2.90 -5.01
N LYS A 69 15.11 -1.71 -4.46
CA LYS A 69 14.67 -1.34 -3.11
C LYS A 69 14.44 0.16 -2.96
N PHE A 70 13.88 0.54 -1.83
CA PHE A 70 13.92 1.91 -1.33
C PHE A 70 14.35 1.90 0.14
N ASP A 71 14.97 2.99 0.57
CA ASP A 71 15.53 3.12 1.91
C ASP A 71 14.72 4.14 2.72
N ILE A 72 14.33 3.78 3.94
CA ILE A 72 13.67 4.68 4.89
C ILE A 72 14.45 4.64 6.20
N LYS A 73 15.05 5.79 6.58
CA LYS A 73 15.83 5.95 7.82
C LYS A 73 16.89 4.85 8.01
N GLY A 74 17.60 4.50 6.94
CA GLY A 74 18.64 3.46 6.93
C GLY A 74 18.14 2.02 6.86
N ILE A 75 16.82 1.81 6.77
CA ILE A 75 16.21 0.47 6.59
C ILE A 75 15.87 0.27 5.12
N SER A 76 16.42 -0.80 4.53
CA SER A 76 16.14 -1.20 3.15
C SER A 76 14.89 -2.06 3.03
N TYR A 77 13.97 -1.65 2.14
CA TYR A 77 12.75 -2.39 1.79
C TYR A 77 12.81 -2.80 0.32
N LYS A 78 12.76 -4.11 0.06
CA LYS A 78 12.77 -4.65 -1.32
C LYS A 78 11.40 -4.46 -1.99
N LEU A 79 11.43 -4.12 -3.28
CA LEU A 79 10.21 -4.10 -4.10
C LEU A 79 9.79 -5.54 -4.45
N VAL A 80 8.66 -5.99 -3.90
CA VAL A 80 8.17 -7.37 -4.07
C VAL A 80 6.97 -7.47 -5.01
N ASN A 81 6.04 -6.52 -4.94
CA ASN A 81 4.87 -6.47 -5.82
C ASN A 81 4.28 -5.04 -5.87
N CYS A 82 3.49 -4.78 -6.90
CA CYS A 82 2.56 -3.66 -6.96
C CYS A 82 1.20 -4.16 -7.45
N HIS A 83 0.13 -3.49 -7.07
CA HIS A 83 -1.21 -3.86 -7.45
C HIS A 83 -2.08 -2.62 -7.63
N TRP A 84 -3.20 -2.79 -8.31
CA TRP A 84 -4.09 -1.69 -8.69
C TRP A 84 -5.47 -1.86 -8.09
N HIS A 85 -6.04 -0.74 -7.67
CA HIS A 85 -7.44 -0.61 -7.24
C HIS A 85 -8.14 0.40 -8.14
N ILE A 86 -9.39 0.13 -8.49
CA ILE A 86 -10.25 1.05 -9.22
C ILE A 86 -11.62 1.01 -8.55
N PRO A 87 -12.13 2.15 -8.01
CA PRO A 87 -11.47 3.46 -7.92
C PRO A 87 -10.31 3.48 -6.91
N ALA A 88 -9.65 4.63 -6.76
CA ALA A 88 -8.68 4.84 -5.68
C ALA A 88 -9.30 4.55 -4.30
N GLU A 89 -8.49 3.98 -3.41
CA GLU A 89 -8.88 3.71 -2.03
C GLU A 89 -8.69 4.94 -1.14
N HIS A 90 -7.49 5.55 -1.16
CA HIS A 90 -7.20 6.81 -0.48
C HIS A 90 -7.87 7.98 -1.20
N THR A 91 -8.21 9.03 -0.45
CA THR A 91 -8.72 10.29 -0.98
C THR A 91 -7.80 11.45 -0.63
N LEU A 92 -7.89 12.54 -1.40
CA LEU A 92 -7.21 13.80 -1.15
C LEU A 92 -8.27 14.88 -0.93
N ASN A 93 -8.36 15.40 0.29
CA ASN A 93 -9.41 16.35 0.70
C ASN A 93 -10.82 15.87 0.29
N GLY A 94 -11.13 14.60 0.55
CA GLY A 94 -12.40 13.96 0.21
C GLY A 94 -12.59 13.59 -1.26
N THR A 95 -11.63 13.89 -2.14
CA THR A 95 -11.70 13.56 -3.57
C THR A 95 -11.02 12.21 -3.86
N LYS A 96 -11.71 11.34 -4.61
CA LYS A 96 -11.17 10.08 -5.14
C LYS A 96 -10.45 10.27 -6.46
#